data_AF-A0A436RSN9-F1
#
_entry.id   AF-A0A436RSN9-F1
#
_cell.length_a   1.000
_cell.length_b   1.000
_cell.length_c   1.000
_cell.angle_alpha   90.00
_cell.angle_beta   90.00
_cell.angle_gamma   90.00
#
_symmetry.space_group_name_H-M   'P 1'
#
loop_
_entity.id
_entity.type
_entity.pdbx_description
1 polymer ?
#
loop_
_entity_poly.entity_id
_entity_poly.type
_entity_poly.pdbx_seq_one_letter_code
_entity_poly.pdbx_strand_id
1 'polypeptide(L)'
;MKLLSAQTRIQNDDIRAVMDRLRAEHSDHEIDTGDAGRWEFRMHYGSLNASFDDHGVLVRIAAEDETCLSYMKMIFAGHIAAHLSTTEGLRWHGDGTDAGTPVFFREITVLSSTKLSPHMQRLRFSGRDLGRFAHGGFHVRLLLPPAGRQAVWPTMGADGLIVWPSGEDALTIRVYTIRALDVAEGWLDIDFVLHPGTETPAATFAQNARVGDIIGMIGPGGGGLPEASNLLLLG
;
A
#
# COMPACT_ATOMS: atom_id res chain seq x y z
N MET A 1 -8.36 -20.00 -12.09
CA MET A 1 -8.90 -18.63 -11.98
C MET A 1 -8.21 -17.78 -13.03
N LYS A 2 -8.87 -16.83 -13.70
CA LYS A 2 -8.22 -15.96 -14.70
C LYS A 2 -7.41 -14.89 -13.95
N LEU A 3 -6.12 -14.78 -14.22
CA LEU A 3 -5.28 -13.72 -13.65
C LEU A 3 -5.72 -12.36 -14.16
N LEU A 4 -5.69 -11.36 -13.28
CA LEU A 4 -5.76 -9.95 -13.68
C LEU A 4 -4.42 -9.54 -14.29
N SER A 5 -4.45 -8.63 -15.26
CA SER A 5 -3.25 -8.20 -15.96
C SER A 5 -3.29 -6.75 -16.38
N ALA A 6 -2.12 -6.10 -16.37
CA ALA A 6 -1.94 -4.77 -16.90
C ALA A 6 -0.60 -4.68 -17.64
N GLN A 7 -0.51 -3.75 -18.58
CA GLN A 7 0.71 -3.52 -19.35
C GLN A 7 1.01 -2.04 -19.52
N THR A 8 2.28 -1.71 -19.65
CA THR A 8 2.78 -0.35 -19.93
C THR A 8 3.89 -0.42 -20.96
N ARG A 9 3.98 0.60 -21.79
CA ARG A 9 5.00 0.76 -22.81
C ARG A 9 5.84 1.98 -22.45
N ILE A 10 7.14 1.79 -22.28
CA ILE A 10 8.08 2.87 -21.95
C ILE A 10 9.04 3.06 -23.11
N GLN A 11 9.07 4.27 -23.65
CA GLN A 11 9.99 4.71 -24.70
C GLN A 11 11.00 5.66 -24.07
N ASN A 12 12.17 5.14 -23.74
CA ASN A 12 13.26 5.89 -23.12
C ASN A 12 14.57 5.15 -23.41
N ASP A 13 15.62 5.85 -23.83
CA ASP A 13 16.89 5.23 -24.25
C ASP A 13 17.63 4.54 -23.09
N ASP A 14 17.43 5.02 -21.86
CA ASP A 14 18.04 4.47 -20.64
C ASP A 14 17.23 3.31 -20.04
N ILE A 15 16.03 3.01 -20.55
CA ILE A 15 15.13 2.03 -19.93
C ILE A 15 15.75 0.63 -19.86
N ARG A 16 16.59 0.27 -20.85
CA ARG A 16 17.29 -1.01 -20.86
C ARG A 16 18.21 -1.16 -19.65
N ALA A 17 18.98 -0.12 -19.33
CA ALA A 17 19.88 -0.15 -18.17
C ALA A 17 19.11 -0.24 -16.85
N VAL A 18 17.95 0.43 -16.73
CA VAL A 18 17.09 0.34 -15.54
C VAL A 18 16.54 -1.06 -15.37
N MET A 19 16.06 -1.64 -16.46
CA MET A 19 15.54 -3.00 -16.47
C MET A 19 16.63 -4.03 -16.15
N ASP A 20 17.83 -3.90 -16.69
CA ASP A 20 18.96 -4.79 -16.37
C ASP A 20 19.35 -4.72 -14.89
N ARG A 21 19.26 -3.53 -14.26
CA ARG A 21 19.46 -3.39 -12.80
C ARG A 21 18.35 -4.04 -12.01
N LEU A 22 17.09 -3.79 -12.36
CA LEU A 22 15.94 -4.47 -11.75
C LEU A 22 16.12 -5.99 -11.83
N ARG A 23 16.69 -6.49 -12.94
CA ARG A 23 17.02 -7.89 -13.12
C ARG A 23 18.07 -8.39 -12.15
N ALA A 24 19.20 -7.70 -12.09
CA ALA A 24 20.29 -8.07 -11.19
C ALA A 24 19.84 -8.10 -9.72
N GLU A 25 19.06 -7.11 -9.30
CA GLU A 25 18.53 -6.98 -7.93
C GLU A 25 17.56 -8.10 -7.53
N HIS A 26 16.89 -8.74 -8.50
CA HIS A 26 15.85 -9.76 -8.27
C HIS A 26 16.16 -11.08 -8.97
N SER A 27 17.44 -11.37 -9.24
CA SER A 27 17.88 -12.55 -9.99
C SER A 27 17.42 -13.88 -9.38
N ASP A 28 17.24 -13.95 -8.06
CA ASP A 28 16.70 -15.13 -7.36
C ASP A 28 15.25 -15.47 -7.74
N HIS A 29 14.51 -14.54 -8.36
CA HIS A 29 13.11 -14.69 -8.76
C HIS A 29 12.92 -14.84 -10.27
N GLU A 30 14.01 -14.89 -11.03
CA GLU A 30 13.97 -14.97 -12.49
C GLU A 30 13.55 -16.35 -12.98
N ILE A 31 12.70 -16.37 -13.99
CA ILE A 31 12.32 -17.56 -14.74
C ILE A 31 13.02 -17.51 -16.09
N ASP A 32 13.85 -18.52 -16.38
CA ASP A 32 14.46 -18.69 -17.69
C ASP A 32 13.37 -18.96 -18.75
N THR A 33 13.24 -18.03 -19.70
CA THR A 33 12.26 -18.08 -20.78
C THR A 33 12.80 -18.78 -22.03
N GLY A 34 14.11 -19.01 -22.12
CA GLY A 34 14.80 -19.46 -23.33
C GLY A 34 14.89 -18.41 -24.45
N ASP A 35 14.48 -17.17 -24.22
CA ASP A 35 14.49 -16.06 -25.20
C ASP A 35 15.29 -14.88 -24.65
N ALA A 36 16.40 -14.54 -25.30
CA ALA A 36 17.30 -13.46 -24.88
C ALA A 36 16.62 -12.07 -24.84
N GLY A 37 15.50 -11.88 -25.55
CA GLY A 37 14.75 -10.62 -25.57
C GLY A 37 13.61 -10.54 -24.56
N ARG A 38 13.32 -11.61 -23.82
CA ARG A 38 12.17 -11.72 -22.92
C ARG A 38 12.56 -12.34 -21.59
N TRP A 39 12.10 -11.75 -20.50
CA TRP A 39 12.42 -12.24 -19.17
C TRP A 39 11.20 -12.10 -18.27
N GLU A 40 11.09 -13.00 -17.31
CA GLU A 40 9.94 -13.15 -16.43
C GLU A 40 10.39 -13.24 -14.97
N PHE A 41 9.74 -12.46 -14.10
CA PHE A 41 9.83 -12.64 -12.66
C PHE A 41 8.56 -13.25 -12.13
N ARG A 42 8.72 -14.08 -11.10
CA ARG A 42 7.63 -14.42 -10.18
C ARG A 42 7.98 -13.93 -8.78
N MET A 43 7.26 -12.90 -8.36
CA MET A 43 7.35 -12.32 -7.03
C MET A 43 6.15 -12.76 -6.18
N HIS A 44 6.19 -12.42 -4.89
CA HIS A 44 5.09 -12.72 -3.96
C HIS A 44 3.73 -12.20 -4.43
N TYR A 45 3.69 -11.02 -5.04
CA TYR A 45 2.44 -10.37 -5.49
C TYR A 45 2.01 -10.78 -6.90
N GLY A 46 2.83 -11.50 -7.67
CA GLY A 46 2.49 -11.85 -9.05
C GLY A 46 3.70 -11.95 -9.95
N SER A 47 3.46 -11.84 -11.25
CA SER A 47 4.49 -11.98 -12.27
C SER A 47 4.70 -10.70 -13.05
N LEU A 48 5.94 -10.46 -13.47
CA LEU A 48 6.31 -9.40 -14.41
C LEU A 48 6.96 -10.05 -15.64
N ASN A 49 6.57 -9.63 -16.82
CA ASN A 49 7.20 -9.98 -18.08
C ASN A 49 7.64 -8.71 -18.80
N ALA A 50 8.87 -8.68 -19.29
CA ALA A 50 9.39 -7.57 -20.07
C ALA A 50 9.89 -8.07 -21.43
N SER A 51 9.54 -7.32 -22.47
CA SER A 51 9.93 -7.58 -23.86
C SER A 51 10.47 -6.30 -24.46
N PHE A 52 11.70 -6.36 -24.97
CA PHE A 52 12.37 -5.21 -25.58
C PHE A 52 12.24 -5.21 -27.10
N ASP A 53 12.24 -4.02 -27.68
CA ASP A 53 12.49 -3.81 -29.11
C ASP A 53 13.39 -2.58 -29.31
N ASP A 54 13.55 -2.13 -30.55
CA ASP A 54 14.41 -1.01 -30.94
C ASP A 54 14.00 0.35 -30.33
N HIS A 55 12.79 0.45 -29.76
CA HIS A 55 12.18 1.70 -29.32
C HIS A 55 11.77 1.69 -27.84
N GLY A 56 12.18 0.68 -27.06
CA GLY A 56 11.95 0.63 -25.62
C GLY A 56 11.53 -0.74 -25.10
N VAL A 57 10.67 -0.74 -24.07
CA VAL A 57 10.21 -1.96 -23.40
C VAL A 57 8.70 -1.98 -23.27
N LEU A 58 8.11 -3.14 -23.56
CA LEU A 58 6.75 -3.47 -23.16
C LEU A 58 6.81 -4.34 -21.91
N VAL A 59 6.22 -3.84 -20.82
CA VAL A 59 6.13 -4.54 -19.54
C VAL A 59 4.68 -4.98 -19.33
N ARG A 60 4.51 -6.25 -18.97
CA ARG A 60 3.24 -6.85 -18.57
C ARG A 60 3.37 -7.36 -17.16
N ILE A 61 2.39 -7.06 -16.32
CA ILE A 61 2.28 -7.62 -14.98
C ILE A 61 0.97 -8.40 -14.88
N ALA A 62 0.97 -9.45 -14.08
CA ALA A 62 -0.22 -10.24 -13.79
C ALA A 62 -0.26 -10.64 -12.32
N ALA A 63 -1.46 -10.72 -11.76
CA ALA A 63 -1.69 -11.06 -10.36
C ALA A 63 -3.04 -11.76 -10.16
N GLU A 64 -3.19 -12.43 -9.02
CA GLU A 64 -4.41 -13.18 -8.70
C GLU A 64 -5.58 -12.28 -8.28
N ASP A 65 -5.28 -11.11 -7.71
CA ASP A 65 -6.26 -10.12 -7.25
C ASP A 65 -5.81 -8.67 -7.49
N GLU A 66 -6.74 -7.73 -7.31
CA GLU A 66 -6.52 -6.30 -7.59
C GLU A 66 -5.49 -5.66 -6.64
N THR A 67 -5.39 -6.13 -5.40
CA THR A 67 -4.42 -5.61 -4.43
C THR A 67 -3.01 -5.98 -4.86
N CYS A 68 -2.79 -7.25 -5.15
CA CYS A 68 -1.54 -7.75 -5.68
C CYS A 68 -1.18 -7.06 -7.01
N LEU A 69 -2.14 -6.88 -7.92
CA LEU A 69 -1.91 -6.15 -9.16
C LEU A 69 -1.50 -4.69 -8.90
N SER A 70 -2.17 -4.00 -7.97
CA SER A 70 -1.85 -2.62 -7.60
C SER A 70 -0.45 -2.51 -6.99
N TYR A 71 -0.02 -3.47 -6.16
CA TYR A 71 1.34 -3.48 -5.64
C TYR A 71 2.38 -3.74 -6.72
N MET A 72 2.13 -4.65 -7.66
CA MET A 72 3.01 -4.88 -8.80
C MET A 72 3.20 -3.61 -9.64
N LYS A 73 2.12 -2.84 -9.89
CA LYS A 73 2.19 -1.53 -10.56
C LYS A 73 3.04 -0.53 -9.78
N MET A 74 2.77 -0.39 -8.49
CA MET A 74 3.47 0.54 -7.60
C MET A 74 4.96 0.23 -7.47
N ILE A 75 5.32 -1.04 -7.26
CA ILE A 75 6.71 -1.47 -7.12
C ILE A 75 7.46 -1.16 -8.41
N PHE A 76 6.90 -1.56 -9.55
CA PHE A 76 7.51 -1.29 -10.84
C PHE A 76 7.69 0.22 -11.09
N ALA A 77 6.63 1.02 -10.92
CA ALA A 77 6.70 2.47 -11.09
C ALA A 77 7.68 3.13 -10.11
N GLY A 78 7.79 2.63 -8.87
CA GLY A 78 8.76 3.08 -7.88
C GLY A 78 10.21 2.81 -8.31
N HIS A 79 10.49 1.64 -8.89
CA HIS A 79 11.82 1.35 -9.47
C HIS A 79 12.14 2.28 -10.64
N ILE A 80 11.17 2.53 -11.54
CA ILE A 80 11.35 3.48 -12.64
C ILE A 80 11.63 4.88 -12.11
N ALA A 81 10.83 5.38 -11.16
CA ALA A 81 11.02 6.69 -10.56
C ALA A 81 12.39 6.82 -9.87
N ALA A 82 12.83 5.80 -9.15
CA ALA A 82 14.11 5.82 -8.45
C ALA A 82 15.32 5.89 -9.39
N HIS A 83 15.21 5.32 -10.59
CA HIS A 83 16.33 5.21 -11.53
C HIS A 83 16.30 6.24 -12.66
N LEU A 84 15.12 6.60 -13.16
CA LEU A 84 14.95 7.62 -14.20
C LEU A 84 14.59 9.00 -13.62
N SER A 85 14.39 9.12 -12.30
CA SER A 85 13.92 10.34 -11.63
C SER A 85 12.55 10.84 -12.12
N THR A 86 11.81 10.04 -12.87
CA THR A 86 10.50 10.37 -13.44
C THR A 86 9.68 9.10 -13.69
N THR A 87 8.35 9.25 -13.67
CA THR A 87 7.39 8.27 -14.21
C THR A 87 6.70 8.79 -15.47
N GLU A 88 7.20 9.88 -16.06
CA GLU A 88 6.64 10.46 -17.27
C GLU A 88 6.58 9.42 -18.40
N GLY A 89 5.41 9.31 -19.04
CA GLY A 89 5.14 8.32 -20.07
C GLY A 89 4.72 6.94 -19.54
N LEU A 90 4.92 6.62 -18.26
CA LEU A 90 4.44 5.36 -17.68
C LEU A 90 2.93 5.42 -17.50
N ARG A 91 2.21 4.60 -18.27
CA ARG A 91 0.75 4.50 -18.20
C ARG A 91 0.32 3.05 -18.29
N TRP A 92 -0.36 2.58 -17.25
CA TRP A 92 -0.91 1.22 -17.26
C TRP A 92 -2.19 1.15 -18.10
N HIS A 93 -2.31 0.05 -18.84
CA HIS A 93 -3.49 -0.35 -19.61
C HIS A 93 -3.89 -1.77 -19.21
N GLY A 94 -5.18 -2.04 -19.00
CA GLY A 94 -5.70 -3.36 -18.59
C GLY A 94 -6.52 -3.28 -17.31
N ASP A 95 -6.48 -4.34 -16.50
CA ASP A 95 -7.25 -4.42 -15.27
C ASP A 95 -6.77 -3.39 -14.23
N GLY A 96 -7.69 -2.81 -13.45
CA GLY A 96 -7.40 -1.89 -12.34
C GLY A 96 -6.71 -0.58 -12.78
N THR A 97 -7.02 -0.07 -13.98
CA THR A 97 -6.49 1.22 -14.49
C THR A 97 -7.43 2.40 -14.26
N ASP A 98 -8.61 2.15 -13.72
CA ASP A 98 -9.57 3.19 -13.42
C ASP A 98 -9.01 4.12 -12.33
N ALA A 99 -9.06 5.43 -12.59
CA ALA A 99 -8.69 6.44 -11.61
C ALA A 99 -9.67 6.34 -10.44
N GLY A 100 -9.15 6.00 -9.26
CA GLY A 100 -10.00 5.72 -8.10
C GLY A 100 -9.21 5.59 -6.81
N THR A 101 -9.94 5.38 -5.73
CA THR A 101 -9.37 5.13 -4.42
C THR A 101 -8.54 3.85 -4.44
N PRO A 102 -7.35 3.82 -3.81
CA PRO A 102 -6.55 2.60 -3.77
C PRO A 102 -7.33 1.41 -3.21
N VAL A 103 -7.22 0.25 -3.86
CA VAL A 103 -7.95 -0.97 -3.46
C VAL A 103 -7.62 -1.44 -2.03
N PHE A 104 -6.48 -1.01 -1.50
CA PHE A 104 -6.00 -1.27 -0.15
C PHE A 104 -6.31 -0.16 0.87
N PHE A 105 -7.09 0.85 0.49
CA PHE A 105 -7.57 1.93 1.36
C PHE A 105 -8.98 1.61 1.89
N ARG A 106 -9.24 1.94 3.15
CA ARG A 106 -10.58 2.01 3.73
C ARG A 106 -10.77 3.29 4.51
N GLU A 107 -11.95 3.87 4.39
CA GLU A 107 -12.44 4.82 5.38
C GLU A 107 -12.96 4.03 6.59
N ILE A 108 -12.58 4.47 7.80
CA ILE A 108 -12.99 3.86 9.05
C ILE A 108 -13.53 4.92 10.00
N THR A 109 -14.55 4.56 10.77
CA THR A 109 -15.30 5.49 11.63
C THR A 109 -15.22 5.05 13.08
N VAL A 110 -14.92 5.97 13.99
CA VAL A 110 -14.84 5.67 15.43
C VAL A 110 -16.22 5.22 15.93
N LEU A 111 -16.26 4.01 16.48
CA LEU A 111 -17.43 3.44 17.16
C LEU A 111 -17.38 3.63 18.67
N SER A 112 -16.19 3.54 19.27
CA SER A 112 -16.01 3.74 20.71
C SER A 112 -14.58 4.13 21.05
N SER A 113 -14.44 4.80 22.19
CA SER A 113 -13.17 5.31 22.71
C SER A 113 -13.02 4.86 24.15
N THR A 114 -11.94 4.15 24.48
CA THR A 114 -11.72 3.56 25.81
C THR A 114 -10.31 3.84 26.28
N LYS A 115 -10.18 4.54 27.41
CA LYS A 115 -8.88 4.77 28.05
C LYS A 115 -8.44 3.50 28.79
N LEU A 116 -7.38 2.85 28.30
CA LEU A 116 -6.86 1.60 28.89
C LEU A 116 -5.90 1.88 30.06
N SER A 117 -5.14 2.96 29.97
CA SER A 117 -4.22 3.43 31.01
C SER A 117 -4.04 4.96 30.90
N PRO A 118 -3.29 5.61 31.81
CA PRO A 118 -2.97 7.03 31.67
C PRO A 118 -2.35 7.39 30.30
N HIS A 119 -1.62 6.45 29.69
CA HIS A 119 -0.83 6.65 28.46
C HIS A 119 -1.30 5.77 27.28
N MET A 120 -2.46 5.14 27.36
CA MET A 120 -2.96 4.26 26.28
C MET A 120 -4.46 4.41 26.10
N GLN A 121 -4.88 4.60 24.85
CA GLN A 121 -6.29 4.72 24.46
C GLN A 121 -6.61 3.77 23.31
N ARG A 122 -7.60 2.91 23.52
CA ARG A 122 -8.14 2.06 22.46
C ARG A 122 -9.25 2.82 21.75
N LEU A 123 -9.14 2.89 20.44
CA LEU A 123 -10.25 3.26 19.58
C LEU A 123 -10.74 2.01 18.84
N ARG A 124 -12.04 1.79 18.90
CA ARG A 124 -12.72 0.85 18.01
C ARG A 124 -13.24 1.61 16.81
N PHE A 125 -13.03 1.06 15.63
CA PHE A 125 -13.55 1.60 14.40
C PHE A 125 -14.47 0.59 13.71
N SER A 126 -15.52 1.08 13.06
CA SER A 126 -16.24 0.35 12.03
C SER A 126 -15.59 0.59 10.68
N GLY A 127 -15.66 -0.40 9.80
CA GLY A 127 -15.27 -0.24 8.40
C GLY A 127 -16.00 -1.25 7.52
N ARG A 128 -15.96 -1.00 6.21
CA ARG A 128 -16.44 -1.95 5.20
C ARG A 128 -15.28 -2.71 4.59
N ASP A 129 -15.57 -3.89 4.05
CA ASP A 129 -14.62 -4.70 3.27
C ASP A 129 -13.27 -4.91 3.99
N LEU A 130 -13.35 -5.24 5.29
CA LEU A 130 -12.18 -5.40 6.16
C LEU A 130 -11.44 -6.73 5.98
N GLY A 131 -11.96 -7.66 5.17
CA GLY A 131 -11.40 -9.01 5.03
C GLY A 131 -9.91 -9.04 4.69
N ARG A 132 -9.44 -8.09 3.88
CA ARG A 132 -8.01 -7.99 3.54
C ARG A 132 -7.09 -7.62 4.69
N PHE A 133 -7.62 -7.06 5.79
CA PHE A 133 -6.84 -6.69 6.97
C PHE A 133 -6.65 -7.87 7.95
N ALA A 134 -7.22 -9.04 7.64
CA ALA A 134 -7.03 -10.27 8.42
C ALA A 134 -5.75 -11.04 8.05
N HIS A 135 -5.06 -10.65 6.97
CA HIS A 135 -3.88 -11.34 6.43
C HIS A 135 -2.83 -10.32 5.97
N GLY A 136 -1.57 -10.73 5.76
CA GLY A 136 -0.53 -9.83 5.19
C GLY A 136 0.17 -8.90 6.20
N GLY A 137 -0.13 -9.05 7.49
CA GLY A 137 0.56 -8.41 8.60
C GLY A 137 -0.38 -7.64 9.53
N PHE A 138 0.19 -7.01 10.54
CA PHE A 138 -0.60 -6.33 11.58
C PHE A 138 -0.55 -4.80 11.49
N HIS A 139 0.33 -4.23 10.67
CA HIS A 139 0.51 -2.78 10.64
C HIS A 139 -0.33 -2.13 9.56
N VAL A 140 -0.94 -1.00 9.90
CA VAL A 140 -1.67 -0.13 8.99
C VAL A 140 -1.11 1.28 9.07
N ARG A 141 -1.20 2.01 7.96
CA ARG A 141 -1.02 3.44 7.92
C ARG A 141 -2.39 4.08 8.14
N LEU A 142 -2.54 4.83 9.22
CA LEU A 142 -3.68 5.70 9.45
C LEU A 142 -3.45 7.05 8.77
N LEU A 143 -4.49 7.55 8.12
CA LEU A 143 -4.50 8.77 7.34
C LEU A 143 -5.43 9.75 8.05
N LEU A 144 -4.84 10.71 8.76
CA LEU A 144 -5.57 11.69 9.56
C LEU A 144 -5.76 12.96 8.72
N PRO A 145 -7.01 13.35 8.42
CA PRO A 145 -7.27 14.61 7.75
C PRO A 145 -6.96 15.81 8.66
N PRO A 146 -6.65 16.99 8.08
CA PRO A 146 -6.51 18.22 8.86
C PRO A 146 -7.79 18.53 9.65
N ALA A 147 -7.62 19.01 10.88
CA ALA A 147 -8.75 19.30 11.77
C ALA A 147 -9.71 20.34 11.15
N GLY A 148 -11.01 20.06 11.22
CA GLY A 148 -12.05 20.97 10.72
C GLY A 148 -12.22 21.00 9.20
N ARG A 149 -11.53 20.14 8.45
CA ARG A 149 -11.67 20.01 6.99
C ARG A 149 -12.32 18.69 6.61
N GLN A 150 -13.05 18.70 5.49
CA GLN A 150 -13.50 17.46 4.87
C GLN A 150 -12.28 16.70 4.35
N ALA A 151 -12.25 15.39 4.57
CA ALA A 151 -11.16 14.57 4.10
C ALA A 151 -11.13 14.49 2.57
N VAL A 152 -9.95 14.70 2.00
CA VAL A 152 -9.62 14.35 0.62
C VAL A 152 -8.78 13.09 0.69
N TRP A 153 -9.22 12.01 0.04
CA TRP A 153 -8.54 10.72 0.09
C TRP A 153 -7.55 10.55 -1.06
N PRO A 154 -6.50 9.73 -0.88
CA PRO A 154 -5.57 9.41 -1.96
C PRO A 154 -6.29 8.70 -3.12
N THR A 155 -5.76 8.87 -4.32
CA THR A 155 -6.19 8.16 -5.53
C THR A 155 -5.01 7.45 -6.18
N MET A 156 -5.29 6.57 -7.13
CA MET A 156 -4.26 5.94 -7.97
C MET A 156 -4.02 6.77 -9.23
N GLY A 157 -2.76 7.09 -9.49
CA GLY A 157 -2.31 7.72 -10.74
C GLY A 157 -2.28 6.74 -11.90
N ALA A 158 -2.23 7.25 -13.13
CA ALA A 158 -2.13 6.43 -14.33
C ALA A 158 -0.83 5.62 -14.41
N ASP A 159 0.22 6.08 -13.73
CA ASP A 159 1.49 5.38 -13.54
C ASP A 159 1.41 4.28 -12.46
N GLY A 160 0.27 4.18 -11.77
CA GLY A 160 0.06 3.23 -10.68
C GLY A 160 0.64 3.66 -9.34
N LEU A 161 1.15 4.89 -9.20
CA LEU A 161 1.55 5.44 -7.91
C LEU A 161 0.37 6.07 -7.17
N ILE A 162 0.50 6.21 -5.84
CA ILE A 162 -0.50 6.90 -5.03
C ILE A 162 -0.36 8.41 -5.24
N VAL A 163 -1.44 9.06 -5.66
CA VAL A 163 -1.57 10.51 -5.70
C VAL A 163 -2.10 10.96 -4.35
N TRP A 164 -1.23 11.59 -3.55
CA TRP A 164 -1.55 12.10 -2.23
C TRP A 164 -2.18 13.50 -2.31
N PRO A 165 -3.18 13.80 -1.47
CA PRO A 165 -3.62 15.17 -1.23
C PRO A 165 -2.46 16.04 -0.73
N SER A 166 -2.43 17.31 -1.11
CA SER A 166 -1.36 18.25 -0.79
C SER A 166 -1.89 19.60 -0.31
N GLY A 167 -0.99 20.48 0.13
CA GLY A 167 -1.36 21.80 0.64
C GLY A 167 -2.23 21.71 1.91
N GLU A 168 -3.34 22.43 1.93
CA GLU A 168 -4.25 22.46 3.08
C GLU A 168 -5.00 21.16 3.34
N ASP A 169 -5.03 20.24 2.36
CA ASP A 169 -5.70 18.93 2.48
C ASP A 169 -4.71 17.80 2.78
N ALA A 170 -3.43 18.12 3.00
CA ALA A 170 -2.38 17.13 3.25
C ALA A 170 -2.71 16.25 4.48
N LEU A 171 -2.68 14.94 4.27
CA LEU A 171 -2.99 13.96 5.30
C LEU A 171 -1.78 13.71 6.19
N THR A 172 -2.00 13.62 7.50
CA THR A 172 -0.97 13.11 8.42
C THR A 172 -1.00 11.59 8.42
N ILE A 173 0.12 10.96 8.07
CA ILE A 173 0.23 9.50 7.99
C ILE A 173 0.99 8.96 9.20
N ARG A 174 0.45 7.96 9.90
CA ARG A 174 1.12 7.26 11.00
C ARG A 174 0.92 5.77 10.93
N VAL A 175 1.95 5.00 11.26
CA VAL A 175 1.88 3.53 11.30
C VAL A 175 1.37 3.10 12.67
N TYR A 176 0.37 2.24 12.70
CA TYR A 176 -0.24 1.65 13.88
C TYR A 176 -0.44 0.15 13.69
N THR A 177 -0.67 -0.55 14.80
CA THR A 177 -0.95 -1.98 14.79
C THR A 177 -2.44 -2.23 14.98
N ILE A 178 -3.02 -3.08 14.13
CA ILE A 178 -4.35 -3.64 14.36
C ILE A 178 -4.27 -4.52 15.60
N ARG A 179 -4.95 -4.10 16.67
CA ARG A 179 -4.95 -4.82 17.95
C ARG A 179 -5.91 -6.00 17.92
N ALA A 180 -7.08 -5.81 17.32
CA ALA A 180 -8.09 -6.83 17.12
C ALA A 180 -8.90 -6.48 15.86
N LEU A 181 -9.46 -7.50 15.22
CA LEU A 181 -10.27 -7.37 14.01
C LEU A 181 -11.37 -8.41 14.05
N ASP A 182 -12.59 -7.99 13.75
CA ASP A 182 -13.72 -8.86 13.44
C ASP A 182 -14.27 -8.45 12.07
N VAL A 183 -14.00 -9.31 11.08
CA VAL A 183 -14.41 -9.06 9.69
C VAL A 183 -15.92 -9.21 9.53
N ALA A 184 -16.55 -10.14 10.27
CA ALA A 184 -17.97 -10.43 10.15
C ALA A 184 -18.82 -9.30 10.74
N GLU A 185 -18.42 -8.79 11.90
CA GLU A 185 -19.07 -7.66 12.57
C GLU A 185 -18.58 -6.29 12.04
N GLY A 186 -17.54 -6.28 11.19
CA GLY A 186 -17.08 -5.09 10.50
C GLY A 186 -16.37 -4.06 11.40
N TRP A 187 -15.63 -4.51 12.41
CA TRP A 187 -14.89 -3.61 13.31
C TRP A 187 -13.44 -4.02 13.53
N LEU A 188 -12.59 -3.04 13.86
CA LEU A 188 -11.23 -3.24 14.32
C LEU A 188 -10.89 -2.34 15.50
N ASP A 189 -9.96 -2.79 16.34
CA ASP A 189 -9.40 -2.02 17.45
C ASP A 189 -7.97 -1.59 17.12
N ILE A 190 -7.62 -0.36 17.48
CA ILE A 190 -6.25 0.16 17.44
C ILE A 190 -5.94 0.81 18.78
N ASP A 191 -4.79 0.45 19.35
CA ASP A 191 -4.28 1.02 20.59
C ASP A 191 -3.32 2.18 20.28
N PHE A 192 -3.68 3.36 20.77
CA PHE A 192 -2.90 4.59 20.62
C PHE A 192 -2.13 4.87 21.89
N VAL A 193 -0.80 4.94 21.78
CA VAL A 193 0.03 5.46 22.86
C VAL A 193 -0.15 6.96 22.94
N LEU A 194 -0.42 7.45 24.15
CA LEU A 194 -0.63 8.86 24.45
C LEU A 194 0.67 9.46 25.00
N HIS A 195 1.34 10.26 24.17
CA HIS A 195 2.51 11.02 24.58
C HIS A 195 2.18 12.51 24.69
N PRO A 196 2.71 13.20 25.72
CA PRO A 196 2.58 14.64 25.83
C PRO A 196 3.37 15.33 24.70
N GLY A 197 2.88 16.48 24.25
CA GLY A 197 3.53 17.29 23.21
C GLY A 197 2.53 17.87 22.21
N THR A 198 2.97 18.87 21.46
CA THR A 198 2.15 19.56 20.44
C THR A 198 2.28 18.92 19.05
N GLU A 199 3.29 18.07 18.83
CA GLU A 199 3.58 17.42 17.54
C GLU A 199 3.21 15.92 17.52
N THR A 200 2.12 15.56 18.21
CA THR A 200 1.66 14.18 18.34
C THR A 200 0.28 13.97 17.70
N PRO A 201 0.10 14.24 16.39
CA PRO A 201 -1.23 14.34 15.76
C PRO A 201 -2.11 13.10 15.95
N ALA A 202 -1.54 11.89 15.92
CA ALA A 202 -2.31 10.67 16.17
C ALA A 202 -2.68 10.47 17.66
N ALA A 203 -1.82 10.87 18.60
CA ALA A 203 -2.17 10.87 20.02
C ALA A 203 -3.24 11.93 20.33
N THR A 204 -3.11 13.13 19.74
CA THR A 204 -4.11 14.21 19.83
C THR A 204 -5.45 13.78 19.24
N PHE A 205 -5.45 13.11 18.08
CA PHE A 205 -6.66 12.51 17.53
C PHE A 205 -7.27 11.52 18.51
N ALA A 206 -6.48 10.56 19.01
CA ALA A 206 -6.99 9.51 19.89
C ALA A 206 -7.57 10.04 21.21
N GLN A 207 -6.95 11.07 21.80
CA GLN A 207 -7.43 11.72 23.03
C GLN A 207 -8.78 12.42 22.83
N ASN A 208 -8.99 13.00 21.65
CA ASN A 208 -10.17 13.82 21.35
C ASN A 208 -11.24 13.08 20.55
N ALA A 209 -10.97 11.84 20.14
CA ALA A 209 -11.83 11.05 19.26
C ALA A 209 -13.23 10.85 19.86
N ARG A 210 -14.23 11.12 19.04
CA ARG A 210 -15.66 10.96 19.32
C ARG A 210 -16.26 9.92 18.37
N VAL A 211 -17.35 9.31 18.82
CA VAL A 211 -18.13 8.42 17.95
C VAL A 211 -18.57 9.19 16.71
N GLY A 212 -18.33 8.60 15.54
CA GLY A 212 -18.60 9.23 14.24
C GLY A 212 -17.40 9.94 13.61
N ASP A 213 -16.28 10.12 14.30
CA ASP A 213 -15.06 10.67 13.69
C ASP A 213 -14.51 9.71 12.63
N ILE A 214 -14.03 10.26 11.52
CA ILE A 214 -13.63 9.51 10.32
C ILE A 214 -12.15 9.70 10.03
N ILE A 215 -11.44 8.60 9.77
CA ILE A 215 -10.06 8.60 9.29
C ILE A 215 -9.89 7.58 8.16
N GLY A 216 -8.80 7.69 7.40
CA GLY A 216 -8.42 6.71 6.40
C GLY A 216 -7.48 5.64 6.95
N MET A 217 -7.45 4.48 6.32
CA MET A 217 -6.57 3.37 6.65
C MET A 217 -6.05 2.70 5.37
N ILE A 218 -4.72 2.57 5.25
CA ILE A 218 -4.04 1.80 4.21
C ILE A 218 -3.26 0.68 4.88
N GLY A 219 -3.20 -0.51 4.29
CA GLY A 219 -2.39 -1.60 4.83
C GLY A 219 -2.94 -2.93 4.34
N PRO A 220 -2.99 -3.99 5.15
CA PRO A 220 -1.99 -4.20 6.19
C PRO A 220 -0.59 -4.39 5.57
N GLY A 221 0.45 -4.23 6.38
CA GLY A 221 1.84 -4.53 6.04
C GLY A 221 2.63 -4.86 7.31
N GLY A 222 3.95 -4.87 7.19
CA GLY A 222 4.84 -5.13 8.34
C GLY A 222 5.07 -6.60 8.67
N GLY A 223 4.55 -7.52 7.86
CA GLY A 223 4.78 -8.95 8.03
C GLY A 223 3.98 -9.57 9.18
N GLY A 224 4.03 -10.89 9.26
CA GLY A 224 3.40 -11.68 10.32
C GLY A 224 4.37 -12.01 11.47
N LEU A 225 3.91 -12.86 12.38
CA LEU A 225 4.77 -13.46 13.38
C LEU A 225 5.70 -14.49 12.72
N PRO A 226 6.98 -14.55 13.09
CA PRO A 226 7.86 -15.61 12.62
C PRO A 226 7.43 -16.97 13.18
N GLU A 227 7.53 -18.01 12.36
CA GLU A 227 7.35 -19.39 12.83
C GLU A 227 8.60 -19.85 13.58
N ALA A 228 8.54 -19.85 14.91
CA ALA A 228 9.61 -20.33 15.76
C ALA A 228 9.06 -20.96 17.04
N SER A 229 9.73 -22.00 17.54
CA SER A 229 9.37 -22.65 18.80
C SER A 229 9.73 -21.81 20.04
N ASN A 230 10.68 -20.90 19.91
CA ASN A 230 11.12 -19.99 20.97
C ASN A 230 11.12 -18.57 20.44
N LEU A 231 10.35 -17.69 21.08
CA LEU A 231 10.26 -16.27 20.74
C LEU A 231 10.71 -15.44 21.95
N LEU A 232 11.65 -14.52 21.72
CA LEU A 232 11.96 -13.44 22.64
C LEU A 232 11.32 -12.16 22.11
N LEU A 233 10.36 -11.62 22.83
CA LEU A 233 9.69 -10.36 22.49
C LEU A 233 10.18 -9.27 23.46
N LEU A 234 10.62 -8.14 22.91
CA LEU A 234 11.07 -6.98 23.65
C LEU A 234 10.19 -5.79 23.25
N GLY A 235 9.69 -5.04 24.22
CA GLY A 235 8.80 -3.89 24.01
C GLY A 235 8.68 -3.05 25.28
#